data_AF-A0A2K3JUF5-F1
#
_entry.id   AF-A0A2K3JUF5-F1
#
_cell.length_a   1.000
_cell.length_b   1.000
_cell.length_c   1.000
_cell.angle_alpha   90.00
_cell.angle_beta   90.00
_cell.angle_gamma   90.00
#
_symmetry.space_group_name_H-M   'P 1'
#
loop_
_entity.id
_entity.type
_entity.pdbx_description
1 polymer ?
#
loop_
_entity_poly.entity_id
_entity_poly.type
_entity_poly.pdbx_seq_one_letter_code
_entity_poly.pdbx_strand_id
1 'polypeptide(L)' 'GGWPSAPDGPYAWGYCFINEQGVESTTDNFCTSADWPCVPGKRYYGRGPIQLTQ' A
#
# COMPACT_ATOMS: atom_id res chain seq x y z
N GLY A 1 0.60 -5.35 -10.45
CA GLY A 1 0.72 -5.91 -11.81
C GLY A 1 -0.22 -5.18 -12.72
N GLY A 2 -0.11 -5.40 -14.02
CA GLY A 2 -0.96 -4.77 -15.03
C GLY A 2 -2.31 -5.45 -15.18
N TRP A 3 -3.17 -4.87 -16.01
CA TRP A 3 -4.47 -5.42 -16.40
C TRP A 3 -4.32 -6.33 -17.65
N PRO A 4 -5.34 -7.13 -18.03
CA PRO A 4 -5.22 -8.14 -19.08
C PRO A 4 -4.75 -7.63 -20.45
N SER A 5 -5.07 -6.38 -20.80
CA SER A 5 -4.72 -5.73 -22.07
C SER A 5 -3.63 -4.66 -21.93
N ALA A 6 -2.82 -4.72 -20.87
CA ALA A 6 -1.74 -3.78 -20.68
C ALA A 6 -0.66 -3.94 -21.78
N PRO A 7 -0.03 -2.84 -22.25
CA PRO A 7 1.14 -2.90 -23.12
C PRO A 7 2.19 -3.85 -22.55
N ASP A 8 2.78 -4.71 -23.38
CA ASP A 8 3.78 -5.72 -23.00
C ASP A 8 3.30 -6.79 -21.99
N GLY A 9 1.99 -6.89 -21.77
CA GLY A 9 1.34 -7.90 -20.92
C GLY A 9 1.30 -7.54 -19.43
N PRO A 10 0.51 -8.26 -18.62
CA PRO A 10 0.24 -7.89 -17.22
C PRO A 10 1.47 -7.98 -16.30
N TYR A 11 2.48 -8.77 -16.68
CA TYR A 11 3.68 -8.99 -15.86
C TYR A 11 4.76 -7.92 -16.06
N ALA A 12 4.68 -7.09 -17.12
CA ALA A 12 5.61 -5.98 -17.34
C ALA A 12 5.35 -4.78 -16.41
N TRP A 13 4.19 -4.75 -15.74
CA TRP A 13 3.74 -3.64 -14.88
C TRP A 13 3.94 -3.93 -13.39
N GLY A 14 5.03 -4.64 -13.06
CA GLY A 14 5.54 -4.70 -11.70
C GLY A 14 5.93 -3.31 -11.20
N TYR A 15 5.93 -3.09 -9.88
CA TYR A 15 6.35 -1.82 -9.27
C TYR A 15 5.57 -0.57 -9.72
N CYS A 16 4.38 -0.73 -10.31
CA CYS A 16 3.55 0.39 -10.78
C CYS A 16 3.04 1.31 -9.65
N PHE A 17 2.89 0.79 -8.43
CA PHE A 17 2.39 1.55 -7.28
C PHE A 17 3.37 1.44 -6.11
N ILE A 18 3.67 2.60 -5.50
CA ILE A 18 4.54 2.68 -4.31
C ILE A 18 3.74 2.70 -3.00
N ASN A 19 2.47 3.06 -3.07
CA ASN A 19 1.55 3.14 -1.93
C ASN A 19 0.30 2.31 -2.22
N GLU A 20 -0.27 1.76 -1.17
CA GLU A 20 -1.56 1.09 -1.20
C GLU A 20 -2.64 2.00 -1.83
N GLN A 21 -3.47 1.41 -2.68
CA GLN A 21 -4.53 2.13 -3.38
C GLN A 21 -5.77 2.24 -2.48
N GLY A 22 -6.52 3.35 -2.59
CA GLY A 22 -7.76 3.54 -1.83
C GLY A 22 -7.57 4.05 -0.39
N VAL A 23 -6.34 4.34 0.03
CA VAL A 23 -6.02 4.83 1.38
C VAL A 23 -6.71 6.16 1.75
N GLU A 24 -7.09 6.97 0.76
CA GLU A 24 -7.83 8.22 0.99
C GLU A 24 -9.32 8.00 1.24
N SER A 25 -9.85 6.83 0.86
CA SER A 25 -11.26 6.47 1.03
C SER A 25 -11.56 5.72 2.34
N THR A 26 -10.52 5.37 3.10
CA THR A 26 -10.64 4.67 4.38
C THR A 26 -10.29 5.59 5.55
N THR A 27 -10.93 5.34 6.69
CA THR A 27 -10.58 5.95 7.97
C THR A 27 -9.54 5.14 8.74
N ASP A 28 -9.15 3.98 8.22
CA ASP A 28 -8.15 3.11 8.85
C ASP A 28 -6.76 3.74 8.79
N ASN A 29 -6.06 3.70 9.91
CA ASN A 29 -4.68 4.18 10.04
C ASN A 29 -3.67 3.02 10.12
N PHE A 30 -4.12 1.77 10.04
CA PHE A 30 -3.31 0.54 10.09
C PHE A 30 -2.41 0.49 11.33
N CYS A 31 -2.94 0.99 12.45
CA CYS A 31 -2.23 1.12 13.71
C CYS A 31 -2.78 0.07 14.69
N THR A 32 -2.07 -1.04 14.85
CA THR A 32 -2.58 -2.19 15.64
C THR A 32 -1.62 -2.66 16.74
N SER A 33 -0.31 -2.52 16.54
CA SER A 33 0.71 -2.97 17.51
C SER A 33 0.60 -2.28 18.89
N ALA A 34 0.61 -3.09 19.94
CA ALA A 34 0.72 -2.63 21.33
C ALA A 34 2.18 -2.32 21.73
N ASP A 35 3.15 -3.03 21.15
CA ASP A 35 4.58 -2.84 21.43
C ASP A 35 5.16 -1.61 20.71
N TRP A 36 4.52 -1.21 19.61
CA TRP A 36 4.97 -0.10 18.75
C TRP A 36 3.88 0.98 18.67
N PRO A 37 3.80 1.88 19.67
CA PRO A 37 2.76 2.88 19.73
C PRO A 37 2.85 3.83 18.53
N CYS A 38 1.69 4.12 17.97
CA CYS A 38 1.59 4.90 16.75
C CYS A 38 1.75 6.39 17.03
N VAL A 39 2.38 7.07 16.06
CA VAL A 39 2.55 8.52 16.11
C VAL A 39 1.24 9.19 15.69
N PRO A 40 0.71 10.17 16.46
CA PRO A 40 -0.50 10.89 16.11
C PRO A 40 -0.43 11.50 14.69
N GLY A 41 -1.52 11.35 13.94
CA GLY A 41 -1.63 11.86 12.57
C GLY A 41 -0.83 11.06 11.51
N LYS A 42 -0.21 9.94 11.88
CA LYS A 42 0.43 9.02 10.93
C LYS A 42 -0.50 7.86 10.56
N ARG A 43 -0.29 7.35 9.35
CA ARG A 43 -0.98 6.20 8.78
C ARG A 43 0.04 5.16 8.36
N TYR A 44 -0.26 3.88 8.54
CA TYR A 44 0.68 2.78 8.32
C TYR A 44 0.24 1.82 7.21
N TYR A 45 -0.54 2.31 6.24
CA TYR A 45 -0.92 1.57 5.03
C TYR A 45 0.29 1.06 4.24
N GLY A 46 0.04 0.12 3.32
CA GLY A 46 1.04 -0.52 2.48
C GLY A 46 1.97 0.44 1.75
N ARG A 47 3.29 0.30 1.95
CA ARG A 47 4.31 1.12 1.26
C ARG A 47 5.45 0.31 0.69
N GLY A 48 5.99 0.81 -0.42
CA GLY A 48 7.16 0.27 -1.10
C GLY A 48 6.89 -1.05 -1.82
N PRO A 49 7.97 -1.72 -2.29
CA PRO A 49 7.88 -2.93 -3.12
C PRO A 49 7.14 -4.10 -2.48
N ILE A 50 7.25 -4.24 -1.15
CA ILE A 50 6.64 -5.33 -0.39
C ILE A 50 5.29 -4.94 0.23
N GLN A 51 4.84 -3.69 0.04
CA GLN A 51 3.64 -3.13 0.66
C GLN A 51 3.63 -3.34 2.18
N LEU A 52 4.67 -2.85 2.86
CA LEU A 52 4.78 -2.95 4.32
C LEU A 52 3.64 -2.21 5.01
N THR A 53 3.00 -2.87 5.98
CA THR A 53 1.95 -2.35 6.86
C THR A 53 2.24 -2.73 8.31
N GLN A 54 1.59 -2.07 9.27
CA GLN A 54 1.73 -2.36 10.71
C GLN A 54 0.63 -3.29 11.24
#